data_AF-A0A4R2CAV0-F1
#
_entry.id   AF-A0A4R2CAV0-F1
#
_cell.length_a   1.000
_cell.length_b   1.000
_cell.length_c   1.000
_cell.angle_alpha   90.00
_cell.angle_beta   90.00
_cell.angle_gamma   90.00
#
_symmetry.space_group_name_H-M   'P 1'
#
loop_
_entity.id
_entity.type
_entity.pdbx_description
1 polymer ?
#
loop_
_entity_poly.entity_id
_entity_poly.type
_entity_poly.pdbx_seq_one_letter_code
_entity_poly.pdbx_strand_id
1 'polypeptide(L)'
;MAKALGYSVGQQDAWSKQVDGWSPEITSTDHDIPSPVVALAGELLKFPRHLGIHSGGMVLTERPVGEVVPIEHARMENRTVLQWDKDDCAYMGLVKFDMLGLGMLAALQYTIDLVEDRLGEKWELHTIPKEEQGVYDQLCRADSVGVFQVESRAQMATLPRLRQRGSTTSPARSRSSAPAPSRAAPCTPSSGG
;
A
#
# COMPACT_ATOMS: atom_id res chain seq x y z
N MET A 1 4.16 -2.16 25.73
CA MET A 1 3.77 -2.52 27.11
C MET A 1 4.90 -2.33 28.13
N ALA A 2 6.16 -2.54 27.75
CA ALA A 2 7.30 -2.30 28.61
C ALA A 2 7.35 -0.89 29.27
N LYS A 3 6.97 0.19 28.56
CA LYS A 3 6.83 1.52 29.20
C LYS A 3 5.86 1.53 30.39
N ALA A 4 4.71 0.88 30.26
CA ALA A 4 3.70 0.82 31.32
C ALA A 4 4.18 0.01 32.53
N LEU A 5 5.10 -0.94 32.30
CA LEU A 5 5.76 -1.73 33.34
C LEU A 5 7.04 -1.06 33.90
N GLY A 6 7.32 0.19 33.52
CA GLY A 6 8.42 0.98 34.07
C GLY A 6 9.77 0.85 33.35
N TYR A 7 9.85 0.15 32.21
CA TYR A 7 11.10 -0.01 31.46
C TYR A 7 11.44 1.20 30.59
N SER A 8 12.74 1.44 30.39
CA SER A 8 13.24 2.56 29.58
C SER A 8 12.92 2.41 28.09
N VAL A 9 12.99 3.50 27.32
CA VAL A 9 12.79 3.48 25.86
C VAL A 9 13.87 2.65 25.16
N GLY A 10 15.13 2.75 25.62
CA GLY A 10 16.23 1.96 25.04
C GLY A 10 16.05 0.44 25.17
N GLN A 11 15.51 -0.02 26.30
CA GLN A 11 15.15 -1.44 26.49
C GLN A 11 14.01 -1.86 25.55
N GLN A 12 13.00 -1.01 25.37
CA GLN A 12 11.87 -1.26 24.47
C GLN A 12 12.33 -1.44 23.03
N ASP A 13 13.20 -0.55 22.55
CA ASP A 13 13.72 -0.57 21.18
C ASP A 13 14.64 -1.78 20.94
N ALA A 14 15.37 -2.22 21.97
CA ALA A 14 16.20 -3.42 21.90
C ALA A 14 15.33 -4.68 21.75
N TRP A 15 14.27 -4.80 22.55
CA TRP A 15 13.34 -5.93 22.50
C TRP A 15 12.51 -5.95 21.21
N SER A 16 12.07 -4.80 20.70
CA SER A 16 11.26 -4.76 19.47
C SER A 16 12.01 -5.27 18.24
N LYS A 17 13.34 -5.18 18.23
CA LYS A 17 14.19 -5.70 17.14
C LYS A 17 14.34 -7.22 17.14
N GLN A 18 14.01 -7.87 18.26
CA GLN A 18 14.05 -9.32 18.40
C GLN A 18 12.74 -9.98 17.94
N VAL A 19 11.67 -9.20 17.77
CA VAL A 19 10.38 -9.66 17.28
C VAL A 19 10.37 -9.57 15.75
N ASP A 20 9.96 -10.65 15.09
CA ASP A 20 9.84 -10.67 13.63
C ASP A 20 8.80 -9.65 13.15
N GLY A 21 9.11 -8.93 12.07
CA GLY A 21 8.21 -7.94 11.48
C GLY A 21 7.04 -8.56 10.69
N TRP A 22 7.10 -9.86 10.39
CA TRP A 22 6.11 -10.57 9.59
C TRP A 22 5.09 -11.36 10.42
N SER A 23 5.38 -11.63 11.68
CA SER A 23 4.45 -12.26 12.63
C SER A 23 4.28 -11.39 13.87
N PRO A 24 3.04 -11.00 14.23
CA PRO A 24 2.78 -10.24 15.44
C PRO A 24 2.88 -11.11 16.71
N GLU A 25 2.99 -12.44 16.55
CA GLU A 25 3.16 -13.37 17.65
C GLU A 25 4.65 -13.55 17.99
N ILE A 26 4.98 -13.39 19.26
CA ILE A 26 6.31 -13.70 19.79
C ILE A 26 6.39 -15.23 19.92
N THR A 27 6.73 -15.90 18.83
CA THR A 27 6.77 -17.37 18.73
C THR A 27 8.14 -17.96 19.02
N SER A 28 9.20 -17.16 18.94
CA SER A 28 10.55 -17.60 19.31
C SER A 28 10.71 -17.54 20.84
N THR A 29 11.24 -18.61 21.42
CA THR A 29 11.67 -18.63 22.84
C THR A 29 13.07 -18.02 23.03
N ASP A 30 13.71 -17.60 21.94
CA ASP A 30 15.06 -17.03 21.92
C ASP A 30 15.00 -15.51 21.99
N HIS A 31 14.51 -15.00 23.13
CA HIS A 31 14.45 -13.57 23.41
C HIS A 31 14.68 -13.29 24.89
N ASP A 32 15.25 -12.14 25.22
CA ASP A 32 15.47 -11.71 26.61
C ASP A 32 14.35 -10.80 27.15
N ILE A 33 13.21 -10.77 26.46
CA ILE A 33 12.05 -9.95 26.82
C ILE A 33 11.41 -10.50 28.12
N PRO A 34 11.19 -9.66 29.15
CA PRO A 34 10.55 -10.09 30.39
C PRO A 34 9.16 -10.68 30.16
N SER A 35 8.86 -11.84 30.76
CA SER A 35 7.58 -12.54 30.60
C SER A 35 6.33 -11.66 30.87
N PRO A 36 6.31 -10.75 31.87
CA PRO A 36 5.17 -9.85 32.07
C PRO A 36 4.95 -8.89 30.90
N VAL A 37 6.01 -8.48 30.21
CA VAL A 37 5.93 -7.61 29.02
C VAL A 37 5.30 -8.38 27.86
N VAL A 38 5.73 -9.63 27.65
CA VAL A 38 5.20 -10.52 26.60
C VAL A 38 3.72 -10.83 26.85
N ALA A 39 3.36 -11.21 28.08
CA ALA A 39 1.98 -11.52 28.44
C ALA A 39 1.03 -10.34 28.18
N LEU A 40 1.37 -9.15 28.71
CA LEU A 40 0.55 -7.95 28.54
C LEU A 40 0.53 -7.47 27.08
N ALA A 41 1.62 -7.64 26.34
CA ALA A 41 1.65 -7.34 24.90
C ALA A 41 0.72 -8.29 24.11
N GLY A 42 0.69 -9.58 24.46
CA GLY A 42 -0.18 -10.58 23.87
C GLY A 42 -1.67 -10.27 24.11
N GLU A 43 -2.04 -9.92 25.35
CA GLU A 43 -3.41 -9.54 25.70
C GLU A 43 -3.90 -8.31 24.89
N LEU A 44 -3.02 -7.35 24.64
CA LEU A 44 -3.35 -6.09 23.96
C LEU A 44 -3.05 -6.10 22.46
N LEU A 45 -2.58 -7.21 21.90
CA LEU A 45 -2.11 -7.29 20.52
C LEU A 45 -3.18 -6.89 19.50
N LYS A 46 -4.43 -7.31 19.73
CA LYS A 46 -5.57 -7.07 18.85
C LYS A 46 -6.48 -5.92 19.31
N PHE A 47 -6.13 -5.22 20.39
CA PHE A 47 -6.95 -4.13 20.87
C PHE A 47 -6.89 -2.92 19.92
N PRO A 48 -8.03 -2.34 19.52
CA PRO A 48 -8.06 -1.13 18.71
C PRO A 48 -7.46 0.03 19.51
N ARG A 49 -6.51 0.76 18.91
CA ARG A 49 -5.81 1.88 19.59
C ARG A 49 -6.40 3.25 19.25
N HIS A 50 -6.86 3.42 18.02
CA HIS A 50 -7.46 4.64 17.52
C HIS A 50 -8.33 4.32 16.31
N LEU A 51 -9.36 5.14 16.08
CA LEU A 51 -10.10 5.14 14.83
C LEU A 51 -9.24 5.85 13.78
N GLY A 52 -8.59 5.05 12.93
CA GLY A 52 -7.84 5.57 11.79
C GLY A 52 -8.79 5.90 10.66
N ILE A 53 -8.68 7.10 10.09
CA ILE A 53 -9.47 7.48 8.91
C ILE A 53 -8.80 6.89 7.68
N HIS A 54 -9.53 6.09 6.90
CA HIS A 54 -9.05 5.62 5.61
C HIS A 54 -9.05 6.79 4.61
N SER A 55 -7.87 7.33 4.34
CA SER A 55 -7.66 8.59 3.58
C SER A 55 -8.20 8.62 2.14
N GLY A 56 -8.80 7.55 1.63
CA GLY A 56 -9.37 7.50 0.27
C GLY A 56 -10.81 7.04 0.18
N GLY A 57 -11.38 6.43 1.21
CA GLY A 57 -12.71 5.79 1.10
C GLY A 57 -13.85 6.77 1.36
N MET A 58 -14.67 7.01 0.35
CA MET A 58 -15.95 7.71 0.49
C MET A 58 -17.09 6.70 0.30
N VAL A 59 -18.13 6.83 1.11
CA VAL A 59 -19.34 6.00 1.00
C VAL A 59 -20.49 6.83 0.49
N LEU A 60 -21.24 6.29 -0.47
CA LEU A 60 -22.44 6.91 -1.03
C LEU A 60 -23.68 6.14 -0.57
N THR A 61 -24.68 6.90 -0.12
CA THR A 61 -25.98 6.40 0.37
C THR A 61 -27.12 7.09 -0.37
N GLU A 62 -28.26 6.41 -0.54
CA GLU A 62 -29.45 6.99 -1.18
C GLU A 62 -30.14 8.05 -0.31
N ARG A 63 -30.02 7.91 1.01
CA ARG A 63 -30.56 8.83 2.02
C ARG A 63 -29.41 9.54 2.75
N PRO A 64 -29.67 10.61 3.53
CA PRO A 64 -28.63 11.25 4.34
C PRO A 64 -27.81 10.23 5.14
N VAL A 65 -26.48 10.31 5.06
CA VAL A 65 -25.58 9.28 5.60
C VAL A 65 -25.80 9.00 7.09
N GLY A 66 -26.14 10.03 7.89
CA GLY A 66 -26.45 9.89 9.31
C GLY A 66 -27.72 9.10 9.64
N GLU A 67 -28.59 8.84 8.66
CA GLU A 67 -29.76 7.95 8.81
C GLU A 67 -29.43 6.48 8.47
N VAL A 68 -28.26 6.23 7.89
CA VAL A 68 -27.84 4.89 7.43
C VAL A 68 -26.77 4.30 8.34
N VAL A 69 -25.83 5.12 8.78
CA VAL A 69 -24.65 4.70 9.56
C VAL A 69 -24.27 5.79 10.57
N PRO A 70 -23.84 5.42 11.79
CA PRO A 70 -23.30 6.39 12.74
C PRO A 70 -22.13 7.17 12.14
N ILE A 71 -22.22 8.50 12.25
CA ILE A 71 -21.18 9.43 11.80
C ILE A 71 -20.64 10.24 12.97
N GLU A 72 -19.39 10.66 12.85
CA GLU A 72 -18.75 11.60 13.77
C GLU A 72 -18.04 12.70 12.98
N HIS A 73 -17.82 13.85 13.62
CA HIS A 73 -16.99 14.90 13.02
C HIS A 73 -15.53 14.46 12.97
N ALA A 74 -14.91 14.60 11.81
CA ALA A 74 -13.49 14.35 11.66
C ALA A 74 -12.69 15.46 12.36
N ARG A 75 -11.39 15.22 12.56
CA ARG A 75 -10.46 16.24 13.08
C ARG A 75 -10.36 17.47 12.18
N MET A 76 -10.58 17.30 10.87
CA MET A 76 -10.58 18.38 9.90
C MET A 76 -11.96 19.04 9.87
N GLU A 77 -11.98 20.37 9.82
CA GLU A 77 -13.22 21.15 9.75
C GLU A 77 -14.06 20.77 8.52
N ASN A 78 -15.38 20.77 8.67
CA ASN A 78 -16.34 20.44 7.59
C ASN A 78 -16.15 19.04 6.98
N ARG A 79 -15.69 18.08 7.78
CA ARG A 79 -15.58 16.67 7.42
C ARG A 79 -16.26 15.79 8.46
N THR A 80 -16.89 14.73 7.99
CA THR A 80 -17.48 13.67 8.81
C THR A 80 -16.89 12.33 8.40
N VAL A 81 -16.81 11.40 9.33
CA VAL A 81 -16.35 10.03 9.08
C VAL A 81 -17.39 9.03 9.57
N LEU A 82 -17.45 7.89 8.89
CA LEU A 82 -18.24 6.75 9.32
C LEU A 82 -17.53 6.04 10.46
N GLN A 83 -18.28 5.54 11.44
CA GLN A 83 -17.72 4.70 12.50
C GLN A 83 -17.55 3.23 12.09
N TRP A 84 -18.23 2.80 11.03
CA TRP A 84 -18.10 1.45 10.47
C TRP A 84 -16.82 1.31 9.66
N ASP A 85 -16.23 0.12 9.72
CA ASP A 85 -15.07 -0.19 8.90
C ASP A 85 -15.46 -0.55 7.45
N LYS A 86 -14.45 -0.88 6.64
CA LYS A 86 -14.64 -1.21 5.23
C LYS A 86 -15.53 -2.45 5.05
N ASP A 87 -15.34 -3.46 5.89
CA ASP A 87 -16.00 -4.76 5.73
C ASP A 87 -17.45 -4.67 6.19
N ASP A 88 -17.72 -3.91 7.25
CA ASP A 88 -19.08 -3.57 7.70
C ASP A 88 -19.87 -2.79 6.63
N CYS A 89 -19.24 -1.77 6.04
CA CYS A 89 -19.86 -1.00 4.96
C CYS A 89 -20.18 -1.87 3.74
N ALA A 90 -19.27 -2.79 3.37
CA ALA A 90 -19.46 -3.71 2.26
C ALA A 90 -20.55 -4.75 2.55
N TYR A 91 -20.59 -5.28 3.78
CA TYR A 91 -21.62 -6.20 4.24
C TYR A 91 -23.02 -5.58 4.13
N MET A 92 -23.13 -4.31 4.48
CA MET A 92 -24.38 -3.54 4.40
C MET A 92 -24.73 -3.07 2.97
N GLY A 93 -23.93 -3.45 1.97
CA GLY A 93 -24.17 -3.13 0.57
C GLY A 93 -23.95 -1.66 0.22
N LEU A 94 -23.18 -0.93 1.02
CA LEU A 94 -22.91 0.48 0.76
C LEU A 94 -21.91 0.64 -0.39
N VAL A 95 -22.17 1.60 -1.28
CA VAL A 95 -21.28 1.87 -2.41
C VAL A 95 -20.08 2.66 -1.91
N LYS A 96 -18.89 2.08 -2.08
CA LYS A 96 -17.62 2.71 -1.72
C LYS A 96 -16.87 3.19 -2.96
N PHE A 97 -16.39 4.43 -2.90
CA PHE A 97 -15.46 5.00 -3.87
C PHE A 97 -14.11 5.25 -3.19
N ASP A 98 -13.03 4.79 -3.82
CA ASP A 98 -11.69 5.07 -3.37
C ASP A 98 -11.07 6.21 -4.19
N MET A 99 -10.96 7.38 -3.57
CA MET A 99 -10.23 8.53 -4.09
C MET A 99 -8.74 8.34 -3.81
N LEU A 100 -8.00 7.89 -4.83
CA LEU A 100 -6.56 7.74 -4.75
C LEU A 100 -5.89 9.02 -5.24
N GLY A 101 -5.12 9.69 -4.36
CA GLY A 101 -4.31 10.86 -4.70
C GLY A 101 -3.04 10.47 -5.46
N LEU A 102 -3.18 9.91 -6.67
CA LEU A 102 -2.04 9.49 -7.46
C LEU A 102 -1.38 10.70 -8.12
N GLY A 103 -0.28 11.20 -7.53
CA GLY A 103 0.46 12.37 -8.02
C GLY A 103 0.90 12.27 -9.49
N MET A 104 1.04 11.05 -10.02
CA MET A 104 1.36 10.82 -11.43
C MET A 104 0.26 11.33 -12.38
N LEU A 105 -1.02 11.25 -12.00
CA LEU A 105 -2.10 11.80 -12.82
C LEU A 105 -2.00 13.34 -12.90
N ALA A 106 -1.62 14.00 -11.80
CA ALA A 106 -1.35 15.43 -11.82
C ALA A 106 -0.13 15.76 -12.68
N ALA A 107 0.95 14.99 -12.59
CA ALA A 107 2.13 15.15 -13.43
C ALA A 107 1.81 15.02 -14.94
N LEU A 108 0.96 14.05 -15.29
CA LEU A 108 0.46 13.91 -16.67
C LEU A 108 -0.34 15.12 -17.12
N GLN A 109 -1.27 15.62 -16.30
CA GLN A 109 -2.04 16.83 -16.61
C GLN A 109 -1.11 18.03 -16.84
N TYR A 110 -0.18 18.30 -15.92
CA TYR A 110 0.78 19.39 -16.07
C TYR A 110 1.63 19.27 -17.33
N THR A 111 1.99 18.05 -17.72
CA THR A 111 2.77 17.80 -18.94
C THR A 111 1.95 18.11 -20.19
N ILE A 112 0.67 17.71 -20.23
CA ILE A 112 -0.25 18.01 -21.33
C ILE A 112 -0.44 19.52 -21.47
N ASP A 113 -0.73 20.21 -20.35
CA ASP A 113 -0.90 21.67 -20.33
C ASP A 113 0.38 22.38 -20.83
N LEU A 114 1.55 21.91 -20.40
CA LEU A 114 2.84 22.46 -20.82
C LEU A 114 3.10 22.27 -22.32
N VAL A 115 2.71 21.12 -22.88
CA VAL A 115 2.84 20.84 -24.31
C VAL A 115 1.93 21.75 -25.12
N GLU A 116 0.68 21.95 -24.68
CA GLU A 116 -0.25 22.89 -25.32
C GLU A 116 0.32 24.32 -25.29
N ASP A 117 0.82 24.78 -24.15
CA ASP A 117 1.40 26.12 -23.97
C ASP A 117 2.65 26.38 -24.82
N ARG A 118 3.50 25.36 -25.03
CA ARG A 118 4.81 25.52 -25.66
C ARG A 118 4.85 25.14 -27.12
N LEU A 119 4.08 24.13 -27.52
CA LEU A 119 4.08 23.58 -28.87
C LEU A 119 2.78 23.89 -29.61
N GLY A 120 1.73 24.36 -28.92
CA GLY A 120 0.40 24.56 -29.52
C GLY A 120 -0.30 23.25 -29.86
N GLU A 121 0.21 22.12 -29.36
CA GLU A 121 -0.35 20.80 -29.60
C GLU A 121 -1.27 20.40 -28.45
N LYS A 122 -2.53 20.11 -28.76
CA LYS A 122 -3.50 19.68 -27.76
C LYS A 122 -3.61 18.17 -27.73
N TRP A 123 -3.30 17.59 -26.58
CA TRP A 123 -3.37 16.15 -26.34
C TRP A 123 -4.39 15.82 -25.26
N GLU A 124 -5.02 14.66 -25.36
CA GLU A 124 -5.85 14.07 -24.32
C GLU A 124 -5.31 12.67 -24.02
N LEU A 125 -5.50 12.17 -22.81
CA LEU A 125 -4.91 10.86 -22.42
C LEU A 125 -5.25 9.72 -23.39
N HIS A 126 -6.43 9.76 -24.00
CA HIS A 126 -6.89 8.74 -24.94
C HIS A 126 -6.36 8.94 -26.37
N THR A 127 -5.85 10.13 -26.71
CA THR A 127 -5.32 10.46 -28.04
C THR A 127 -3.81 10.30 -28.14
N ILE A 128 -3.10 10.18 -27.00
CA ILE A 128 -1.66 9.93 -26.98
C ILE A 128 -1.33 8.64 -27.76
N PRO A 129 -0.37 8.68 -28.70
CA PRO A 129 0.03 7.51 -29.46
C PRO A 129 0.48 6.37 -28.54
N LYS A 130 -0.08 5.19 -28.78
CA LYS A 130 0.34 3.96 -28.11
C LYS A 130 1.52 3.37 -28.86
N GLU A 131 2.34 2.61 -28.15
CA GLU A 131 3.43 1.81 -28.73
C GLU A 131 4.55 2.61 -29.43
N GLU A 132 4.85 3.82 -28.94
CA GLU A 132 5.96 4.62 -29.44
C GLU A 132 7.31 3.89 -29.18
N GLN A 133 8.09 3.68 -30.24
CA GLN A 133 9.31 2.86 -30.17
C GLN A 133 10.42 3.52 -29.35
N GLY A 134 10.54 4.85 -29.40
CA GLY A 134 11.46 5.62 -28.57
C GLY A 134 11.27 5.40 -27.07
N VAL A 135 10.03 5.29 -26.59
CA VAL A 135 9.69 4.94 -25.20
C VAL A 135 10.21 3.54 -24.87
N TYR A 136 10.01 2.55 -25.74
CA TYR A 136 10.55 1.19 -25.52
C TYR A 136 12.07 1.15 -25.54
N ASP A 137 12.71 1.89 -26.43
CA ASP A 137 14.17 1.99 -26.50
C ASP A 137 14.73 2.71 -25.27
N GLN A 138 14.01 3.68 -24.71
CA GLN A 138 14.34 4.32 -23.43
C GLN A 138 14.31 3.30 -22.29
N LEU A 139 13.22 2.52 -22.18
CA LEU A 139 13.08 1.46 -21.17
C LEU A 139 14.14 0.37 -21.33
N CYS A 140 14.47 -0.05 -22.55
CA CYS A 140 15.51 -1.04 -22.82
C CYS A 140 16.91 -0.57 -22.39
N ARG A 141 17.14 0.75 -22.33
CA ARG A 141 18.36 1.37 -21.80
C ARG A 141 18.35 1.53 -20.28
N ALA A 142 17.29 1.08 -19.61
CA ALA A 142 17.02 1.30 -18.19
C ALA A 142 16.90 2.77 -17.79
N ASP A 143 16.65 3.67 -18.75
CA ASP A 143 16.40 5.08 -18.49
C ASP A 143 14.92 5.24 -18.10
N SER A 144 14.62 5.05 -16.82
CA SER A 144 13.24 5.02 -16.31
C SER A 144 13.05 5.84 -15.04
N VAL A 145 13.99 6.75 -14.76
CA VAL A 145 13.84 7.75 -13.70
C VAL A 145 12.61 8.61 -14.02
N GLY A 146 11.70 8.77 -13.06
CA GLY A 146 10.43 9.45 -13.27
C GLY A 146 9.37 8.67 -14.06
N VAL A 147 9.63 7.43 -14.49
CA VAL A 147 8.63 6.59 -15.15
C VAL A 147 7.85 5.80 -14.09
N PHE A 148 6.54 6.05 -14.03
CA PHE A 148 5.68 5.45 -13.03
C PHE A 148 5.74 3.92 -13.02
N GLN A 149 5.77 3.34 -11.81
CA GLN A 149 5.84 1.89 -11.52
C GLN A 149 7.14 1.15 -11.89
N VAL A 150 8.09 1.74 -12.63
CA VAL A 150 9.29 1.03 -13.10
C VAL A 150 10.64 1.66 -12.70
N GLU A 151 10.61 2.56 -11.72
CA GLU A 151 11.77 3.34 -11.27
C GLU A 151 12.70 2.62 -10.26
N SER A 152 12.27 1.50 -9.65
CA SER A 152 13.11 0.87 -8.62
C SER A 152 14.38 0.25 -9.22
N ARG A 153 15.47 0.21 -8.43
CA ARG A 153 16.76 -0.37 -8.86
C ARG A 153 16.63 -1.80 -9.40
N ALA A 154 15.79 -2.62 -8.77
CA ALA A 154 15.55 -4.00 -9.20
C ALA A 154 14.81 -4.08 -10.55
N GLN A 155 13.85 -3.17 -10.78
CA GLN A 155 13.13 -3.06 -12.04
C GLN A 155 14.05 -2.57 -13.16
N MET A 156 14.78 -1.47 -12.93
CA MET A 156 15.76 -0.92 -13.87
C MET A 156 16.80 -1.95 -14.32
N ALA A 157 17.32 -2.77 -13.41
CA ALA A 157 18.27 -3.84 -13.74
C ALA A 157 17.66 -4.96 -14.61
N THR A 158 16.34 -5.10 -14.60
CA THR A 158 15.61 -6.15 -15.32
C THR A 158 15.16 -5.70 -16.70
N LEU A 159 14.85 -4.42 -16.90
CA LEU A 159 14.33 -3.87 -18.16
C LEU A 159 15.21 -4.20 -19.40
N PRO A 160 16.55 -4.02 -19.38
CA PRO A 160 17.40 -4.35 -20.53
C PRO A 160 17.38 -5.83 -20.92
N ARG A 161 17.11 -6.72 -19.95
CA ARG A 161 17.04 -8.17 -20.18
C ARG A 161 15.72 -8.59 -20.80
N LEU A 162 14.64 -7.85 -20.52
CA LEU A 162 13.29 -8.15 -21.03
C LEU A 162 13.08 -7.67 -22.47
N ARG A 163 13.84 -6.67 -22.94
CA ARG A 163 13.76 -6.12 -24.31
C ARG A 163 12.30 -5.91 -24.76
N GLN A 164 11.56 -5.10 -24.01
CA GLN A 164 10.17 -4.80 -24.35
C GLN A 164 10.11 -4.14 -25.73
N ARG A 165 9.35 -4.70 -26.68
CA ARG A 165 9.16 -4.16 -28.04
C ARG A 165 7.68 -4.02 -28.45
N GLY A 166 6.79 -4.04 -27.46
CA GLY A 166 5.35 -3.83 -27.63
C GLY A 166 4.52 -4.32 -26.44
N SER A 167 3.27 -3.89 -26.33
CA SER A 167 2.34 -4.21 -25.21
C SER A 167 1.96 -5.68 -25.07
N THR A 168 2.18 -6.51 -26.10
CA THR A 168 2.03 -7.98 -26.02
C THR A 168 3.11 -8.66 -25.17
N THR A 169 4.15 -7.93 -24.79
CA THR A 169 5.13 -8.38 -23.78
C THR A 169 4.47 -8.29 -22.39
N SER A 170 3.66 -9.31 -22.05
CA SER A 170 2.79 -9.38 -20.87
C SER A 170 3.36 -8.73 -19.58
N PRO A 171 2.56 -7.92 -18.84
CA PRO A 171 2.96 -7.35 -17.54
C PRO A 171 3.15 -8.41 -16.44
N ALA A 172 2.96 -9.71 -16.75
CA ALA A 172 3.15 -10.81 -15.82
C ALA A 172 4.57 -10.91 -15.21
N ARG A 173 5.58 -10.24 -15.77
CA ARG A 173 6.95 -10.26 -15.23
C ARG A 173 7.28 -9.14 -14.24
N SER A 174 6.46 -8.10 -14.06
CA SER A 174 6.74 -7.05 -13.07
C SER A 174 6.51 -7.49 -11.62
N ARG A 175 5.72 -8.56 -11.41
CA ARG A 175 5.48 -9.15 -10.08
C ARG A 175 6.69 -9.87 -9.46
N SER A 176 7.76 -10.12 -10.21
CA SER A 176 8.91 -10.90 -9.71
C SER A 176 9.97 -10.08 -8.99
N SER A 177 9.73 -8.79 -8.73
CA SER A 177 10.71 -7.88 -8.10
C SER A 177 10.36 -7.47 -6.66
N ALA A 178 9.26 -7.97 -6.10
CA ALA A 178 9.10 -7.98 -4.65
C ALA A 178 10.19 -8.91 -4.06
N PRO A 179 10.82 -8.55 -2.93
CA PRO A 179 11.80 -9.42 -2.29
C PRO A 179 11.13 -10.76 -2.01
N ALA A 180 11.65 -11.83 -2.63
CA ALA A 180 11.23 -13.18 -2.32
C ALA A 180 11.51 -13.43 -0.83
N PRO A 181 10.54 -13.88 -0.02
CA PRO A 181 10.85 -14.33 1.33
C PRO A 181 11.84 -15.49 1.21
N SER A 182 13.00 -15.33 1.83
CA SER A 182 14.04 -16.34 1.92
C SER A 182 13.46 -17.62 2.53
N ARG A 183 13.52 -18.73 1.77
CA ARG A 183 13.48 -20.14 2.20
C ARG A 183 12.66 -20.47 3.46
N ALA A 184 11.52 -21.15 3.28
CA ALA A 184 11.01 -22.09 4.28
C ALA A 184 10.39 -23.34 3.62
N ALA A 185 10.50 -24.44 4.35
CA ALA A 185 10.30 -25.87 4.08
C ALA A 185 8.95 -26.32 3.48
N PRO A 186 8.86 -27.56 2.94
CA PRO A 186 7.67 -28.07 2.25
C PRO A 186 6.49 -28.34 3.21
N CYS A 187 5.28 -28.07 2.72
CA CYS A 187 4.03 -28.46 3.36
C CYS A 187 3.88 -29.99 3.36
N THR A 188 3.85 -30.59 4.55
CA THR A 188 3.21 -31.89 4.75
C THR A 188 1.71 -31.68 4.99
N PRO A 189 0.83 -32.57 4.51
CA PRO A 189 -0.58 -32.52 4.85
C PRO A 189 -0.79 -33.13 6.25
N SER A 190 -1.42 -32.38 7.16
CA SER A 190 -2.01 -32.94 8.37
C SER A 190 -3.31 -33.65 8.02
N SER A 191 -3.31 -34.98 8.08
CA SER A 191 -4.51 -35.79 8.24
C SER A 191 -4.99 -35.69 9.70
N GLY A 192 -6.29 -35.53 9.88
CA GLY A 192 -6.95 -35.36 11.17
C GLY A 192 -6.87 -36.55 12.13
N GLY A 193 -7.26 -36.23 13.36
CA GLY A 193 -7.39 -37.10 14.53
C GLY A 193 -7.60 -36.22 15.76
#